data_AF-A0A937G419-F1
#
_entry.id   AF-A0A937G419-F1
#
_cell.length_a   1.000
_cell.length_b   1.000
_cell.length_c   1.000
_cell.angle_alpha   90.00
_cell.angle_beta   90.00
_cell.angle_gamma   90.00
#
_symmetry.space_group_name_H-M   'P 1'
#
loop_
_entity.id
_entity.type
_entity.pdbx_description
1 polymer ?
#
loop_
_entity_poly.entity_id
_entity_poly.type
_entity_poly.pdbx_seq_one_letter_code
_entity_poly.pdbx_strand_id
1 'polypeptide(L)'
;MKKLIMVLLLLLTFAGYAQTQIDSVNTLNQVLKFNQLNETTNTYLVYFQDSISGPKRNMEIWERTITKVQKKGVYKFIWNRYLSNGSYVNCEILSDINSFKPISE
;
A
#
# COMPACT_ATOMS: atom_id res chain seq x y z
N MET A 1 -16.25 -11.70 37.06
CA MET A 1 -17.14 -11.69 35.87
C MET A 1 -17.21 -10.34 35.18
N LYS A 2 -17.64 -9.24 35.84
CA LYS A 2 -17.75 -7.91 35.21
C LYS A 2 -16.44 -7.41 34.55
N LYS A 3 -15.29 -7.63 35.20
CA LYS A 3 -13.96 -7.27 34.64
C LYS A 3 -13.60 -8.05 33.39
N LEU A 4 -14.02 -9.32 33.29
CA LEU A 4 -13.73 -10.20 32.15
C LEU A 4 -14.57 -9.81 30.92
N ILE A 5 -15.83 -9.44 31.16
CA ILE A 5 -16.74 -8.89 30.13
C ILE A 5 -16.18 -7.58 29.58
N MET A 6 -15.64 -6.72 30.43
CA MET A 6 -15.05 -5.44 30.02
C MET A 6 -13.82 -5.62 29.12
N VAL A 7 -12.96 -6.59 29.45
CA VAL A 7 -11.80 -6.95 28.62
C VAL A 7 -12.24 -7.54 27.28
N LEU A 8 -13.28 -8.38 27.26
CA LEU A 8 -13.81 -8.96 26.03
C LEU A 8 -14.41 -7.90 25.09
N LEU A 9 -15.18 -6.96 25.65
CA LEU A 9 -15.73 -5.83 24.91
C LEU A 9 -14.62 -4.92 24.34
N LEU A 10 -13.56 -4.69 25.12
CA LEU A 10 -12.40 -3.93 24.66
C LEU A 10 -11.66 -4.64 23.52
N LEU A 11 -11.51 -5.96 23.55
CA LEU A 11 -10.87 -6.71 22.47
C LEU A 11 -11.69 -6.72 21.18
N LEU A 12 -13.02 -6.73 21.30
CA LEU A 12 -13.93 -6.70 20.14
C LEU A 12 -13.90 -5.34 19.41
N THR A 13 -13.65 -4.23 20.11
CA THR A 13 -13.53 -2.93 19.43
C THR A 13 -12.27 -2.86 18.57
N PHE A 14 -11.15 -3.47 18.99
CA PHE A 14 -9.92 -3.50 18.17
C PHE A 14 -10.02 -4.39 16.93
N ALA A 15 -10.81 -5.47 16.98
CA ALA A 15 -10.97 -6.38 15.85
C ALA A 15 -11.66 -5.74 14.63
N GLY A 16 -12.52 -4.74 14.84
CA GLY A 16 -13.24 -4.05 13.76
C GLY A 16 -12.39 -3.08 12.93
N TYR A 17 -11.26 -2.61 13.46
CA TYR A 17 -10.40 -1.62 12.78
C TYR A 17 -9.27 -2.22 11.95
N ALA A 18 -9.08 -3.54 12.00
CA ALA A 18 -8.04 -4.23 11.23
C ALA A 18 -8.51 -4.55 9.79
N GLN A 19 -8.97 -3.55 9.05
CA GLN A 19 -9.16 -3.68 7.61
C GLN A 19 -7.84 -3.33 6.91
N THR A 20 -7.03 -4.34 6.61
CA THR A 20 -5.85 -4.16 5.77
C THR A 20 -6.28 -4.12 4.31
N GLN A 21 -6.04 -2.98 3.66
CA GLN A 21 -6.21 -2.84 2.22
C GLN A 21 -5.15 -3.70 1.51
N ILE A 22 -5.59 -4.68 0.72
CA ILE A 22 -4.71 -5.51 -0.11
C ILE A 22 -4.71 -4.93 -1.52
N ASP A 23 -3.72 -4.10 -1.79
CA ASP A 23 -3.45 -3.64 -3.16
C ASP A 23 -2.59 -4.69 -3.86
N SER A 24 -3.20 -5.42 -4.80
CA SER A 24 -2.50 -6.41 -5.62
C SER A 24 -2.16 -5.83 -6.98
N VAL A 25 -0.88 -5.85 -7.36
CA VAL A 25 -0.44 -5.57 -8.73
C VAL A 25 -0.39 -6.89 -9.47
N ASN A 26 -1.19 -7.03 -10.54
CA ASN A 26 -1.08 -8.20 -11.39
C ASN A 26 0.10 -8.00 -12.35
N THR A 27 1.05 -8.92 -12.34
CA THR A 27 2.27 -8.85 -13.16
C THR A 27 2.00 -8.97 -14.66
N LEU A 28 0.83 -9.51 -15.08
CA LEU A 28 0.41 -9.59 -16.48
C LEU A 28 -0.05 -8.25 -17.05
N ASN A 29 -0.59 -7.36 -16.22
CA ASN A 29 -1.10 -6.06 -16.66
C ASN A 29 -0.40 -4.87 -16.01
N GLN A 30 0.49 -5.10 -15.04
CA GLN A 30 1.30 -4.10 -14.32
C GLN A 30 0.49 -2.92 -13.73
N VAL A 31 -0.82 -3.11 -13.52
CA VAL A 31 -1.72 -2.01 -13.18
C VAL A 31 -2.30 -2.21 -11.78
N LEU A 32 -2.09 -1.23 -10.90
CA LEU A 32 -2.83 -1.05 -9.67
C LEU A 32 -4.28 -0.68 -9.99
N LYS A 33 -5.25 -1.22 -9.26
CA LYS A 33 -6.67 -0.82 -9.41
C LYS A 33 -6.90 0.55 -8.75
N PHE A 34 -6.78 1.61 -9.54
CA PHE A 34 -6.82 3.00 -9.07
C PHE A 34 -8.11 3.44 -8.37
N ASN A 35 -9.25 2.84 -8.70
CA ASN A 35 -10.51 3.09 -7.99
C ASN A 35 -10.48 2.66 -6.51
N GLN A 36 -9.43 1.95 -6.10
CA GLN A 36 -9.19 1.55 -4.71
C GLN A 36 -8.08 2.39 -4.06
N LEU A 37 -7.35 3.22 -4.82
CA LEU A 37 -6.22 3.97 -4.28
C LEU A 37 -6.69 5.30 -3.68
N ASN A 38 -6.61 5.38 -2.35
CA ASN A 38 -6.87 6.62 -1.62
C ASN A 38 -5.68 7.59 -1.76
N GLU A 39 -5.97 8.90 -1.83
CA GLU A 39 -4.99 10.00 -1.80
C GLU A 39 -4.39 10.15 -0.40
N THR A 40 -3.65 9.14 0.04
CA THR A 40 -3.07 9.04 1.39
C THR A 40 -1.73 8.32 1.34
N THR A 41 -1.01 8.41 2.45
CA THR A 41 0.11 7.55 2.76
C THR A 41 -0.39 6.21 3.27
N ASN A 42 0.10 5.13 2.68
CA ASN A 42 -0.20 3.75 3.08
C ASN A 42 1.10 2.95 3.17
N THR A 43 1.18 2.05 4.14
CA THR A 43 2.30 1.11 4.30
C THR A 43 1.87 -0.28 3.85
N TYR A 44 2.74 -0.96 3.11
CA TYR A 44 2.50 -2.25 2.48
C TYR A 44 3.59 -3.24 2.88
N LEU A 45 3.18 -4.50 3.03
CA LEU A 45 4.09 -5.64 2.98
C LEU A 45 4.13 -6.15 1.54
N VAL A 46 5.24 -5.92 0.86
CA VAL A 46 5.48 -6.36 -0.50
C VAL A 46 6.17 -7.73 -0.46
N TYR A 47 5.71 -8.67 -1.26
CA TYR A 47 6.31 -10.00 -1.37
C TYR A 47 6.15 -10.55 -2.79
N PHE A 48 7.02 -11.47 -3.16
CA PHE A 48 6.88 -12.25 -4.39
C PHE A 48 6.24 -13.60 -4.09
N GLN A 49 5.40 -14.06 -5.01
CA GLN A 49 4.74 -15.35 -4.93
C GLN A 49 4.62 -15.91 -6.35
N ASP A 50 5.19 -17.09 -6.59
CA ASP A 50 5.26 -17.69 -7.93
C ASP A 50 3.94 -18.34 -8.38
N SER A 51 3.03 -18.61 -7.43
CA SER A 51 1.70 -19.16 -7.69
C SER A 51 0.71 -18.71 -6.60
N ILE A 52 -0.59 -18.74 -6.88
CA ILE A 52 -1.64 -18.24 -5.97
C ILE A 52 -1.56 -18.84 -4.56
N SER A 53 -1.21 -20.13 -4.46
CA SER A 53 -1.02 -20.86 -3.20
C SER A 53 0.44 -21.08 -2.83
N GLY A 54 1.38 -20.52 -3.59
CA GLY A 54 2.81 -20.70 -3.40
C GLY A 54 3.38 -19.99 -2.17
N PRO A 55 4.63 -20.29 -1.78
CA PRO A 55 5.28 -19.60 -0.69
C PRO A 55 5.51 -18.12 -1.02
N LYS A 56 5.34 -17.25 -0.03
CA LYS A 56 5.68 -15.81 -0.12
C LYS A 56 7.17 -15.63 0.17
N ARG A 57 7.88 -14.86 -0.65
CA ARG A 57 9.33 -14.62 -0.55
C ARG A 57 9.65 -13.13 -0.61
N ASN A 58 10.83 -12.75 -0.12
CA ASN A 58 11.36 -11.38 -0.10
C ASN A 58 10.34 -10.37 0.43
N MET A 59 9.92 -10.58 1.68
CA MET A 59 9.00 -9.69 2.37
C MET A 59 9.67 -8.37 2.69
N GLU A 60 9.14 -7.28 2.15
CA GLU A 60 9.69 -5.93 2.28
C GLU A 60 8.61 -4.95 2.71
N ILE A 61 9.01 -3.92 3.47
CA ILE A 61 8.10 -2.85 3.87
C ILE A 61 8.27 -1.69 2.91
N TRP A 62 7.17 -1.32 2.27
CA TRP A 62 7.12 -0.17 1.36
C TRP A 62 6.06 0.80 1.87
N GLU A 63 6.33 2.09 1.77
CA GLU A 63 5.33 3.13 2.01
C GLU A 63 5.08 3.88 0.70
N ARG A 64 3.81 4.13 0.41
CA ARG A 64 3.38 4.89 -0.76
C ARG A 64 2.56 6.09 -0.34
N THR A 65 2.99 7.26 -0.75
CA THR A 65 2.20 8.49 -0.68
C THR A 65 1.69 8.85 -2.07
N ILE A 66 0.39 9.13 -2.17
CA ILE A 66 -0.23 9.72 -3.37
C ILE A 66 -0.63 11.15 -3.06
N THR A 67 -0.26 12.08 -3.94
CA THR A 67 -0.70 13.47 -3.87
C THR A 67 -1.17 13.95 -5.23
N LYS A 68 -2.35 14.56 -5.28
CA LYS A 68 -2.84 15.21 -6.49
C LYS A 68 -2.06 16.49 -6.75
N VAL A 69 -1.52 16.63 -7.96
CA VAL A 69 -0.83 17.86 -8.38
C VAL A 69 -1.86 18.81 -8.99
N GLN A 70 -1.79 20.11 -8.69
CA GLN A 70 -2.81 21.11 -9.06
C GLN A 70 -3.09 21.21 -10.58
N LYS A 71 -2.16 20.75 -11.45
CA LYS A 71 -2.44 20.55 -12.87
C LYS A 71 -3.39 19.35 -13.03
N LYS A 72 -4.64 19.64 -13.38
CA LYS A 72 -5.74 18.69 -13.61
C LYS A 72 -5.25 17.36 -14.20
N GLY A 73 -5.39 16.28 -13.42
CA GLY A 73 -5.17 14.91 -13.89
C GLY A 73 -3.80 14.30 -13.60
N VAL A 74 -2.87 15.04 -12.97
CA VAL A 74 -1.54 14.51 -12.63
C VAL A 74 -1.47 14.14 -11.15
N TYR A 75 -0.92 12.97 -10.87
CA TYR A 75 -0.68 12.48 -9.52
C TYR A 75 0.81 12.25 -9.29
N LYS A 76 1.29 12.67 -8.12
CA LYS A 76 2.62 12.34 -7.61
C LYS A 76 2.52 11.10 -6.75
N PHE A 77 3.33 10.10 -7.08
CA PHE A 77 3.54 8.90 -6.29
C PHE A 77 4.93 9.01 -5.67
N ILE A 78 5.01 8.79 -4.37
CA ILE A 78 6.28 8.68 -3.66
C ILE A 78 6.30 7.31 -3.00
N TRP A 79 7.31 6.52 -3.33
CA TRP A 79 7.55 5.20 -2.74
C TRP A 79 8.81 5.22 -1.90
N ASN A 80 8.70 4.77 -0.65
CA ASN A 80 9.82 4.54 0.25
C ASN A 80 9.94 3.04 0.50
N ARG A 81 10.99 2.40 0.01
CA ARG A 81 11.34 1.01 0.35
C ARG A 81 12.25 1.01 1.56
N TYR A 82 11.78 0.50 2.69
CA TYR A 82 12.57 0.41 3.91
C TYR A 82 13.51 -0.79 3.87
N LEU A 83 14.78 -0.53 4.14
CA LEU A 83 15.84 -1.53 4.23
C LEU A 83 16.00 -2.00 5.67
N SER A 84 16.55 -3.20 5.84
CA SER A 84 16.73 -3.83 7.17
C SER A 84 17.65 -3.04 8.11
N ASN A 85 18.50 -2.16 7.57
CA ASN A 85 19.39 -1.28 8.33
C ASN A 85 18.70 0.02 8.80
N GLY A 86 17.39 0.19 8.58
CA GLY A 86 16.62 1.37 8.96
C GLY A 86 16.69 2.54 7.97
N SER A 87 17.48 2.44 6.91
CA SER A 87 17.46 3.40 5.80
C SER A 87 16.33 3.09 4.81
N TYR A 88 16.05 3.99 3.88
CA TYR A 88 15.08 3.76 2.81
C TYR A 88 15.61 4.21 1.45
N VAL A 89 15.11 3.55 0.41
CA VAL A 89 15.27 3.98 -0.98
C VAL A 89 13.98 4.68 -1.41
N ASN A 90 14.13 5.90 -1.92
CA ASN A 90 13.02 6.72 -2.38
C ASN A 90 12.89 6.65 -3.91
N CYS A 91 11.66 6.58 -4.40
CA CYS A 91 11.32 6.70 -5.80
C CYS A 91 10.11 7.63 -5.94
N GLU A 92 10.22 8.63 -6.82
CA GLU A 92 9.13 9.55 -7.10
C GLU A 92 8.69 9.40 -8.56
N ILE A 93 7.39 9.35 -8.80
CA ILE A 93 6.84 9.21 -10.15
C ILE A 93 5.70 10.21 -10.31
N LEU A 94 5.74 10.99 -11.40
CA LEU A 94 4.60 11.78 -11.86
C LEU A 94 3.84 10.98 -12.91
N SER A 95 2.55 10.82 -12.71
CA SER A 95 1.71 9.97 -13.57
C SER A 95 0.43 10.68 -13.97
N ASP A 96 0.03 10.51 -15.23
CA ASP A 96 -1.27 10.94 -15.73
C ASP A 96 -2.35 9.93 -15.33
N ILE A 97 -3.48 10.40 -14.80
CA ILE A 97 -4.56 9.54 -14.29
C ILE A 97 -5.26 8.70 -15.36
N ASN A 98 -5.11 9.04 -16.64
CA ASN A 98 -5.82 8.33 -17.72
C ASN A 98 -4.97 7.21 -18.33
N SER A 99 -3.63 7.37 -18.32
CA SER A 99 -2.70 6.47 -19.00
C SER A 99 -1.71 5.78 -18.07
N PHE A 100 -1.49 6.35 -16.89
CA PHE A 100 -0.51 5.96 -15.89
C PHE A 100 0.91 5.74 -16.41
N LYS A 101 1.22 6.35 -17.57
CA LYS A 101 2.58 6.40 -18.08
C LYS A 101 3.38 7.39 -17.23
N PRO A 102 4.62 7.05 -16.84
CA PRO A 102 5.48 8.02 -16.19
C PRO A 102 5.63 9.23 -17.12
N ILE A 103 5.27 10.39 -16.59
CA ILE A 103 5.53 11.67 -17.25
C ILE A 103 6.99 12.07 -16.99
N SER A 104 7.53 11.65 -15.86
CA SER A 104 8.94 11.78 -15.46
C SER A 104 9.28 10.77 -14.35
N GLU A 105 10.53 10.33 -14.31
CA GLU A 105 11.18 9.55 -13.24
C GLU A 105 12.30 10.38 -12.60
#